data_AF-A0A6A1QZ22-F1
#
_entry.id   AF-A0A6A1QZ22-F1
#
_cell.length_a   1.000
_cell.length_b   1.000
_cell.length_c   1.000
_cell.angle_alpha   90.00
_cell.angle_beta   90.00
_cell.angle_gamma   90.00
#
_symmetry.space_group_name_H-M   'P 1'
#
loop_
_entity.id
_entity.type
_entity.pdbx_description
1 polymer ?
#
loop_
_entity_poly.entity_id
_entity_poly.type
_entity_poly.pdbx_seq_one_letter_code
_entity_poly.pdbx_strand_id
1 'polypeptide(L)'
;MHSTQRPSDEPVVQVPVMVAAELQDSLLVVMRDLHRLEGLLNHATTNLLERFGEANVLLAGNRDAEDPDLEAARAALRRAVTELQFHDMATQLIGHTTRVLQSCAFRLASETMGREEDELDVPVMPAQPERPNPVTQSEMDAGSIELF
;
A
#
# COMPACT_ATOMS: atom_id res chain seq x y z
N MET A 1 2.52 -48.10 -16.43
CA MET A 1 3.04 -48.20 -15.06
C MET A 1 2.45 -47.04 -14.27
N HIS A 2 1.56 -47.32 -13.30
CA HIS A 2 0.97 -46.29 -12.45
C HIS A 2 2.00 -45.86 -11.41
N SER A 3 2.40 -44.59 -11.46
CA SER A 3 3.22 -43.97 -10.41
C SER A 3 2.29 -43.61 -9.25
N THR A 4 2.27 -44.43 -8.20
CA THR A 4 1.65 -44.11 -6.92
C THR A 4 2.48 -43.00 -6.25
N GLN A 5 2.05 -41.75 -6.44
CA GLN A 5 2.56 -40.60 -5.70
C GLN A 5 2.17 -40.77 -4.23
N ARG A 6 3.15 -40.89 -3.34
CA ARG A 6 2.90 -40.99 -1.89
C ARG A 6 2.25 -39.68 -1.44
N PRO A 7 1.15 -39.71 -0.66
CA PRO A 7 0.62 -38.49 -0.06
C PRO A 7 1.69 -37.88 0.84
N SER A 8 1.87 -36.56 0.75
CA SER A 8 2.70 -35.80 1.68
C SER A 8 2.15 -35.95 3.10
N ASP A 9 3.01 -36.23 4.08
CA ASP A 9 2.67 -36.46 5.49
C ASP A 9 2.33 -35.14 6.24
N GLU A 10 2.23 -34.02 5.52
CA GLU A 10 1.83 -32.73 6.06
C GLU A 10 0.29 -32.65 6.16
N PRO A 11 -0.24 -32.15 7.29
CA PRO A 11 -1.67 -31.92 7.44
C PRO A 11 -2.16 -30.89 6.42
N VAL A 12 -3.05 -31.31 5.52
CA VAL A 12 -3.67 -30.47 4.49
C VAL A 12 -5.12 -30.13 4.82
N VAL A 13 -5.52 -28.89 4.53
CA VAL A 13 -6.93 -28.46 4.58
C VAL A 13 -7.47 -28.44 3.15
N GLN A 14 -8.49 -29.25 2.88
CA GLN A 14 -9.15 -29.29 1.58
C GLN A 14 -10.12 -28.12 1.45
N VAL A 15 -9.88 -27.23 0.49
CA VAL A 15 -10.74 -26.07 0.18
C VAL A 15 -11.43 -26.33 -1.16
N PRO A 16 -12.77 -26.19 -1.27
CA PRO A 16 -13.45 -26.29 -2.55
C PRO A 16 -12.94 -25.24 -3.55
N VAL A 17 -12.70 -25.63 -4.80
CA VAL A 17 -12.17 -24.74 -5.85
C VAL A 17 -13.01 -23.47 -6.01
N MET A 18 -14.33 -23.58 -5.95
CA MET A 18 -15.23 -22.42 -6.03
C MET A 18 -14.98 -21.40 -4.90
N VAL A 19 -14.73 -21.88 -3.68
CA VAL A 19 -14.43 -21.01 -2.52
C VAL A 19 -13.08 -20.33 -2.71
N ALA A 20 -12.08 -21.04 -3.24
CA ALA A 20 -10.78 -20.46 -3.52
C ALA A 20 -10.84 -19.40 -4.64
N ALA A 21 -11.65 -19.64 -5.68
CA ALA A 21 -11.90 -18.69 -6.77
C ALA A 21 -12.62 -17.43 -6.26
N GLU A 22 -13.68 -17.57 -5.45
CA GLU A 22 -14.38 -16.44 -4.85
C GLU A 22 -13.48 -15.60 -3.94
N LEU A 23 -12.60 -16.26 -3.17
CA LEU A 23 -11.60 -15.58 -2.35
C LEU A 23 -10.57 -14.85 -3.21
N GLN A 24 -10.07 -15.48 -4.27
CA GLN A 24 -9.16 -14.86 -5.22
C GLN A 24 -9.79 -13.60 -5.84
N ASP A 25 -11.02 -13.69 -6.35
CA ASP A 25 -11.75 -12.56 -6.92
C ASP A 25 -11.93 -11.43 -5.91
N SER A 26 -12.25 -11.77 -4.66
CA SER A 26 -12.37 -10.79 -3.56
C SER A 26 -11.05 -10.06 -3.32
N LEU A 27 -9.92 -10.77 -3.33
CA LEU A 27 -8.58 -10.17 -3.22
C LEU A 27 -8.27 -9.25 -4.40
N LEU A 28 -8.61 -9.65 -5.64
CA LEU A 28 -8.45 -8.81 -6.84
C LEU A 28 -9.28 -7.52 -6.77
N VAL A 29 -10.50 -7.58 -6.22
CA VAL A 29 -11.34 -6.41 -5.99
C VAL A 29 -10.69 -5.48 -4.97
N VAL A 30 -10.25 -5.99 -3.82
CA VAL A 30 -9.61 -5.18 -2.78
C VAL A 30 -8.34 -4.50 -3.30
N MET A 31 -7.51 -5.18 -4.08
CA MET A 31 -6.32 -4.55 -4.68
C MET A 31 -6.66 -3.37 -5.60
N ARG A 32 -7.74 -3.49 -6.39
CA ARG A 32 -8.22 -2.39 -7.24
C ARG A 32 -8.70 -1.20 -6.40
N ASP A 33 -9.40 -1.48 -5.31
CA ASP A 33 -9.88 -0.45 -4.40
C ASP A 33 -8.73 0.22 -3.65
N LEU A 34 -7.69 -0.51 -3.24
CA LEU A 34 -6.47 0.03 -2.67
C LEU A 34 -5.72 0.94 -3.66
N HIS A 35 -5.59 0.52 -4.91
CA HIS A 35 -4.99 1.35 -5.96
C HIS A 35 -5.79 2.63 -6.21
N ARG A 36 -7.13 2.53 -6.19
CA ARG A 36 -8.00 3.71 -6.30
C ARG A 36 -7.86 4.62 -5.08
N LEU A 37 -7.78 4.06 -3.87
CA LEU A 37 -7.60 4.81 -2.63
C LEU A 37 -6.27 5.58 -2.64
N GLU A 38 -5.19 4.92 -3.04
CA GLU A 38 -3.89 5.55 -3.25
C GLU A 38 -3.98 6.76 -4.19
N GLY A 39 -4.65 6.60 -5.35
CA GLY A 39 -4.88 7.68 -6.29
C GLY A 39 -5.69 8.85 -5.70
N LEU A 40 -6.75 8.57 -4.93
CA LEU A 40 -7.56 9.58 -4.26
C LEU A 40 -6.76 10.35 -3.20
N LEU A 41 -5.95 9.65 -2.40
CA LEU A 41 -5.10 10.26 -1.39
C LEU A 41 -4.03 11.15 -2.05
N ASN A 42 -3.36 10.64 -3.09
CA ASN A 42 -2.37 11.42 -3.84
C ASN A 42 -2.98 12.71 -4.39
N HIS A 43 -4.13 12.61 -5.05
CA HIS A 43 -4.83 13.78 -5.58
C HIS A 43 -5.22 14.79 -4.51
N ALA A 44 -5.82 14.32 -3.40
CA ALA A 44 -6.22 15.16 -2.29
C ALA A 44 -5.02 15.88 -1.65
N THR A 45 -3.91 15.16 -1.42
CA THR A 45 -2.68 15.73 -0.85
C THR A 45 -2.03 16.74 -1.79
N THR A 46 -2.00 16.49 -3.11
CA THR A 46 -1.51 17.48 -4.09
C THR A 46 -2.33 18.77 -4.04
N ASN A 47 -3.66 18.66 -4.07
CA ASN A 47 -4.53 19.85 -3.99
C ASN A 47 -4.33 20.60 -2.67
N LEU A 48 -4.19 19.87 -1.56
CA LEU A 48 -3.97 20.47 -0.25
C LEU A 48 -2.65 21.26 -0.18
N LEU A 49 -1.56 20.69 -0.73
CA LEU A 49 -0.27 21.38 -0.82
C LEU A 49 -0.34 22.64 -1.68
N GLU A 50 -1.05 22.60 -2.81
CA GLU A 50 -1.28 23.78 -3.66
C GLU A 50 -2.02 24.88 -2.89
N ARG A 51 -3.13 24.54 -2.21
CA ARG A 51 -3.91 25.50 -1.41
C ARG A 51 -3.12 26.08 -0.25
N PHE A 52 -2.24 25.29 0.38
CA PHE A 52 -1.32 25.80 1.38
C PHE A 52 -0.28 26.77 0.81
N GLY A 53 0.25 26.49 -0.39
CA GLY A 53 1.12 27.41 -1.12
C GLY A 53 0.43 28.74 -1.42
N GLU A 54 -0.78 28.70 -1.97
CA GLU A 54 -1.60 29.89 -2.23
C GLU A 54 -1.86 30.71 -0.96
N ALA A 55 -2.28 30.05 0.13
CA ALA A 55 -2.50 30.70 1.42
C ALA A 55 -1.23 31.38 1.93
N ASN A 56 -0.08 30.72 1.84
CA ASN A 56 1.19 31.30 2.29
C ASN A 56 1.58 32.55 1.49
N VAL A 57 1.34 32.56 0.17
CA VAL A 57 1.58 33.74 -0.70
C VAL A 57 0.64 34.90 -0.35
N LEU A 58 -0.66 34.62 -0.18
CA LEU A 58 -1.65 35.64 0.20
C LEU A 58 -1.33 36.26 1.56
N LEU A 59 -0.93 35.44 2.52
CA LEU A 59 -0.49 35.92 3.83
C LEU A 59 0.78 36.75 3.69
N ALA A 60 1.76 36.33 2.87
CA ALA A 60 3.02 37.06 2.66
C ALA A 60 2.85 38.45 1.99
N GLY A 61 1.77 38.66 1.23
CA GLY A 61 1.43 39.95 0.64
C GLY A 61 0.88 40.98 1.65
N ASN A 62 0.35 40.53 2.79
CA ASN A 62 -0.14 41.39 3.88
C ASN A 62 1.01 41.68 4.86
N ARG A 63 1.94 42.56 4.45
CA ARG A 63 3.14 42.93 5.21
C ARG A 63 2.92 44.07 6.23
N ASP A 64 1.72 44.63 6.26
CA ASP A 64 1.42 45.76 7.14
C ASP A 64 1.02 45.26 8.53
N ALA A 65 1.88 45.62 9.49
CA ALA A 65 1.83 45.40 10.93
C ALA A 65 2.09 43.96 11.43
N GLU A 66 2.86 43.89 12.51
CA GLU A 66 3.14 42.73 13.36
C GLU A 66 1.85 42.16 13.95
N ASP A 67 1.00 41.55 13.12
CA ASP A 67 -0.22 40.89 13.56
C ASP A 67 0.14 39.50 14.11
N PRO A 68 0.04 39.27 15.44
CA PRO A 68 0.35 37.98 16.04
C PRO A 68 -0.56 36.85 15.51
N ASP A 69 -1.79 37.16 15.08
CA ASP A 69 -2.71 36.18 14.53
C ASP A 69 -2.25 35.72 13.13
N LEU A 70 -1.66 36.64 12.35
CA LEU A 70 -1.07 36.34 11.04
C LEU A 70 0.15 35.41 11.18
N GLU A 71 1.04 35.68 12.14
CA GLU A 71 2.20 34.81 12.40
C GLU A 71 1.79 33.45 12.96
N ALA A 72 0.76 33.40 13.83
CA ALA A 72 0.18 32.14 14.30
C ALA A 72 -0.40 31.31 13.15
N ALA A 73 -1.11 31.95 12.20
CA ALA A 73 -1.63 31.29 11.02
C ALA A 73 -0.51 30.72 10.13
N ARG A 74 0.58 31.47 9.88
CA ARG A 74 1.75 30.96 9.15
C ARG A 74 2.40 29.77 9.85
N ALA A 75 2.54 29.82 11.18
CA ALA A 75 3.10 28.72 11.95
C ALA A 75 2.23 27.46 11.87
N ALA A 76 0.90 27.62 11.95
CA ALA A 76 -0.04 26.51 11.79
C ALA A 76 0.04 25.88 10.39
N LEU A 77 0.15 26.68 9.32
CA LEU A 77 0.31 26.17 7.96
C LEU A 77 1.61 25.39 7.79
N ARG A 78 2.73 25.88 8.33
CA ARG A 78 4.02 25.15 8.30
C ARG A 78 3.91 23.80 9.01
N ARG A 79 3.26 23.74 10.17
CA ARG A 79 3.02 22.49 10.90
C ARG A 79 2.13 21.53 10.11
N ALA A 80 1.06 22.03 9.48
CA ALA A 80 0.19 21.19 8.66
C ALA A 80 0.94 20.54 7.47
N VAL A 81 1.88 21.27 6.85
CA VAL A 81 2.76 20.70 5.82
C VAL A 81 3.67 19.61 6.39
N THR A 82 4.19 19.79 7.61
CA THR A 82 4.95 18.73 8.31
C THR A 82 4.08 17.50 8.56
N GLU A 83 2.83 17.66 9.00
CA GLU A 83 1.90 16.54 9.22
C GLU A 83 1.58 15.78 7.92
N LEU A 84 1.65 16.43 6.75
CA LEU A 84 1.51 15.74 5.47
C LEU A 84 2.64 14.75 5.17
N GLN A 85 3.72 14.71 5.96
CA GLN A 85 4.73 13.65 5.87
C GLN A 85 4.15 12.25 6.12
N PHE A 86 3.04 12.14 6.88
CA PHE A 86 2.35 10.87 7.07
C PHE A 86 1.66 10.35 5.80
N HIS A 87 1.49 11.18 4.77
CA HIS A 87 0.95 10.75 3.47
C HIS A 87 1.88 9.76 2.78
N ASP A 88 3.18 10.01 2.80
CA ASP A 88 4.19 9.12 2.21
C ASP A 88 4.15 7.75 2.91
N MET A 89 4.11 7.76 4.24
CA MET A 89 3.93 6.55 5.04
C MET A 89 2.63 5.80 4.71
N ALA A 90 1.50 6.49 4.60
CA ALA A 90 0.22 5.87 4.26
C ALA A 90 0.26 5.22 2.86
N THR A 91 0.88 5.89 1.89
CA THR A 91 1.03 5.41 0.51
C THR A 91 1.90 4.15 0.48
N GLN A 92 2.99 4.12 1.24
CA GLN A 92 3.86 2.95 1.38
C GLN A 92 3.13 1.76 2.04
N LEU A 93 2.32 2.00 3.07
CA LEU A 93 1.49 0.96 3.70
C LEU A 93 0.47 0.37 2.72
N ILE A 94 -0.17 1.20 1.90
CA ILE A 94 -1.10 0.75 0.85
C ILE A 94 -0.36 -0.10 -0.18
N GLY A 95 0.80 0.36 -0.67
CA GLY A 95 1.62 -0.39 -1.63
C GLY A 95 2.13 -1.73 -1.08
N HIS A 96 2.53 -1.78 0.20
CA HIS A 96 2.88 -3.02 0.89
C HIS A 96 1.69 -3.98 0.97
N THR A 97 0.53 -3.48 1.42
CA THR A 97 -0.69 -4.28 1.56
C THR A 97 -1.12 -4.86 0.22
N THR A 98 -1.07 -4.07 -0.85
CA THR A 98 -1.37 -4.53 -2.22
C THR A 98 -0.46 -5.69 -2.63
N ARG A 99 0.86 -5.61 -2.36
CA ARG A 99 1.81 -6.70 -2.66
C ARG A 99 1.50 -7.98 -1.87
N VAL A 100 1.17 -7.87 -0.58
CA VAL A 100 0.78 -9.02 0.24
C VAL A 100 -0.47 -9.70 -0.34
N LEU A 101 -1.52 -8.93 -0.62
CA LEU A 101 -2.77 -9.46 -1.18
C LEU A 101 -2.55 -10.09 -2.57
N GLN A 102 -1.70 -9.48 -3.39
CA GLN A 102 -1.32 -10.01 -4.70
C GLN A 102 -0.63 -11.37 -4.57
N SER A 103 0.34 -11.51 -3.66
CA SER A 103 0.99 -12.79 -3.38
C SER A 103 -0.02 -13.84 -2.90
N CYS A 104 -0.97 -13.48 -2.05
CA CYS A 104 -2.04 -14.39 -1.61
C CYS A 104 -2.91 -14.86 -2.79
N ALA A 105 -3.35 -13.93 -3.66
CA ALA A 105 -4.20 -14.23 -4.80
C ALA A 105 -3.50 -15.17 -5.80
N PHE A 106 -2.20 -14.96 -6.06
CA PHE A 106 -1.43 -15.84 -6.94
C PHE A 106 -1.16 -17.21 -6.34
N ARG A 107 -0.86 -17.28 -5.03
CA ARG A 107 -0.71 -18.57 -4.34
C ARG A 107 -2.00 -19.39 -4.42
N LEU A 108 -3.15 -18.77 -4.13
CA LEU A 108 -4.45 -19.42 -4.24
C LEU A 108 -4.69 -19.96 -5.65
N ALA A 109 -4.41 -19.17 -6.70
CA ALA A 109 -4.49 -19.63 -8.09
C ALA A 109 -3.62 -20.89 -8.32
N SER A 110 -2.34 -20.80 -7.94
CA SER A 110 -1.36 -21.86 -8.20
C SER A 110 -1.67 -23.16 -7.48
N GLU A 111 -2.21 -23.08 -6.26
CA GLU A 111 -2.52 -24.25 -5.44
C GLU A 111 -3.87 -24.89 -5.86
N THR A 112 -4.74 -24.15 -6.55
CA THR A 112 -6.09 -24.64 -6.92
C THR A 112 -6.26 -25.03 -8.38
N MET A 113 -5.54 -24.42 -9.32
CA MET A 113 -5.73 -24.67 -10.75
C MET A 113 -4.99 -25.92 -11.27
N GLY A 114 -4.13 -26.56 -10.45
CA GLY A 114 -3.27 -27.64 -10.93
C GLY A 114 -2.25 -27.13 -11.97
N ARG A 115 -1.22 -27.92 -12.28
CA ARG A 115 -0.38 -27.63 -13.45
C ARG A 115 -0.83 -28.53 -14.58
N GLU A 116 -1.13 -27.97 -15.74
CA GLU A 116 -1.30 -28.78 -16.95
C GLU A 116 0.08 -29.24 -17.45
N GLU A 117 0.19 -30.47 -17.98
CA GLU A 117 1.47 -31.08 -18.40
C GLU A 117 2.20 -30.29 -19.51
N ASP A 118 1.53 -29.33 -20.15
CA ASP A 118 2.03 -28.50 -21.26
C ASP A 118 2.03 -26.99 -20.92
N GLU A 119 1.84 -26.64 -19.64
CA GLU A 119 1.79 -25.24 -19.19
C GLU A 119 3.19 -24.64 -19.07
N LEU A 120 3.45 -23.56 -19.83
CA LEU A 120 4.67 -22.77 -19.72
C LEU A 120 4.83 -22.23 -18.29
N ASP A 121 6.06 -22.21 -17.78
CA ASP A 121 6.39 -21.73 -16.42
C ASP A 121 5.62 -20.45 -16.09
N VAL A 122 4.80 -20.52 -15.03
CA VAL A 122 3.95 -19.43 -14.55
C VAL A 122 4.81 -18.17 -14.39
N PRO A 123 4.34 -16.98 -14.82
CA PRO A 123 5.10 -15.74 -14.67
C PRO A 123 5.59 -15.58 -13.24
N VAL A 124 6.88 -15.26 -13.12
CA VAL A 124 7.61 -15.06 -11.85
C VAL A 124 6.70 -14.35 -10.86
N MET A 125 6.30 -15.08 -9.80
CA MET A 125 5.47 -14.51 -8.75
C MET A 125 6.15 -13.26 -8.19
N PRO A 126 5.41 -12.16 -7.93
CA PRO A 126 5.99 -11.04 -7.21
C PRO A 126 6.55 -11.56 -5.89
N ALA A 127 7.82 -11.24 -5.62
CA ALA A 127 8.49 -11.63 -4.40
C ALA A 127 7.62 -11.22 -3.21
N GLN A 128 7.35 -12.17 -2.31
CA GLN A 128 6.70 -11.84 -1.05
C GLN A 128 7.52 -10.74 -0.36
N PRO A 129 6.88 -9.75 0.27
CA PRO A 129 7.59 -8.81 1.11
C PRO A 129 8.45 -9.58 2.12
N GLU A 130 9.75 -9.27 2.17
CA GLU A 130 10.70 -9.99 3.04
C GLU A 130 10.36 -9.87 4.52
N ARG A 131 9.60 -8.83 4.88
CA ARG A 131 9.11 -8.59 6.23
C ARG A 131 7.58 -8.68 6.27
N PRO A 132 7.01 -9.38 7.27
CA PRO A 132 5.56 -9.52 7.40
C PRO A 132 4.86 -8.20 7.75
N ASN A 133 5.59 -7.26 8.37
CA ASN A 133 5.09 -5.93 8.70
C ASN A 133 6.08 -4.86 8.24
N PRO A 134 5.58 -3.70 7.76
CA PRO A 134 6.41 -2.53 7.52
C PRO A 134 6.98 -1.99 8.85
N VAL A 135 8.17 -1.39 8.77
CA VAL A 135 8.89 -0.84 9.93
C VAL A 135 8.11 0.35 10.51
N THR A 136 8.03 0.45 11.83
CA THR A 136 7.33 1.55 12.51
C THR A 136 8.24 2.77 12.65
N GLN A 137 7.69 4.00 12.68
CA GLN A 137 8.51 5.21 12.90
C GLN A 137 9.29 5.19 14.21
N SER A 138 8.77 4.53 15.25
CA SER A 138 9.48 4.34 16.52
C SER A 138 10.78 3.54 16.40
N GLU A 139 10.94 2.76 15.33
CA GLU A 139 12.13 1.95 15.07
C GLU A 139 13.15 2.67 14.18
N MET A 140 12.80 3.83 13.59
CA MET A 140 13.64 4.61 12.68
C MET A 140 13.91 6.01 13.23
N ASP A 141 15.13 6.25 13.69
CA ASP A 141 15.55 7.59 14.13
C ASP A 141 15.71 8.52 12.90
N ALA A 142 14.74 9.43 12.78
CA ALA A 142 14.62 10.61 11.91
C ALA A 142 15.49 10.72 10.64
N GLY A 143 14.83 10.67 9.48
CA GLY A 143 15.30 11.32 8.25
C GLY A 143 15.06 10.49 6.99
N SER A 144 13.91 10.68 6.35
CA SER A 144 13.61 10.44 4.93
C SER A 144 14.49 9.40 4.22
N ILE A 145 14.24 8.11 4.43
CA ILE A 145 14.76 7.02 3.57
C ILE A 145 13.67 5.96 3.42
N GLU A 146 13.58 5.35 2.23
CA GLU A 146 12.62 4.30 1.84
C GLU A 146 12.46 3.24 2.94
N LEU A 147 11.21 2.98 3.37
CA LEU A 147 10.87 2.03 4.44
C LEU A 147 10.78 0.57 3.95
N PHE A 148 11.73 0.11 3.13
CA PHE A 148 11.86 -1.30 2.75
C PHE A 148 13.32 -1.76 2.73
#